data_AF-A0A0P9MYR7-F1
#
_entry.id   AF-A0A0P9MYR7-F1
#
_cell.length_a   1.000
_cell.length_b   1.000
_cell.length_c   1.000
_cell.angle_alpha   90.00
_cell.angle_beta   90.00
_cell.angle_gamma   90.00
#
_symmetry.space_group_name_H-M   'P 1'
#
loop_
_entity.id
_entity.type
_entity.pdbx_description
1 polymer ?
#
loop_
_entity_poly.entity_id
_entity_poly.type
_entity_poly.pdbx_seq_one_letter_code
_entity_poly.pdbx_strand_id
1 'polypeptide(L)'
;MHPRAILFDLDNTLTNRDLSILRYAKVFLTDFSHEMKLVTLDDIGKLILREDNGGYLSPESKFTSIREAVGQTLAHDLPWLAPKVPQVLIDHWMNNFPTATVQMPGALGKV
;
A
#
# COMPACT_ATOMS: atom_id res chain seq x y z
N MET A 1 -24.10 30.51 -13.71
CA MET A 1 -24.17 29.58 -12.56
C MET A 1 -22.75 29.10 -12.29
N HIS A 2 -22.23 29.23 -11.07
CA HIS A 2 -20.88 28.79 -10.71
C HIS A 2 -20.95 27.54 -9.83
N PRO A 3 -19.98 26.60 -9.95
CA PRO A 3 -19.92 25.44 -9.08
C PRO A 3 -19.75 25.88 -7.62
N ARG A 4 -20.55 25.30 -6.71
CA ARG A 4 -20.52 25.61 -5.27
C ARG A 4 -19.59 24.69 -4.47
N ALA A 5 -19.19 23.57 -5.06
CA ALA A 5 -18.25 22.61 -4.50
C ALA A 5 -17.56 21.85 -5.63
N ILE A 6 -16.36 21.36 -5.35
CA ILE A 6 -15.61 20.45 -6.22
C ILE A 6 -15.24 19.25 -5.35
N LEU A 7 -15.58 18.05 -5.83
CA LEU A 7 -15.17 16.80 -5.20
C LEU A 7 -13.92 16.31 -5.91
N PHE A 8 -12.84 16.14 -5.15
CA PHE A 8 -11.61 15.51 -5.64
C PHE A 8 -11.58 14.06 -5.17
N ASP A 9 -11.17 13.17 -6.06
CA ASP A 9 -10.70 11.86 -5.62
C ASP A 9 -9.46 12.04 -4.73
N LEU A 10 -9.21 11.08 -3.83
CA LEU A 10 -8.05 11.16 -2.94
C LEU A 10 -6.80 10.65 -3.64
N ASP A 11 -6.82 9.38 -4.03
CA ASP A 11 -5.68 8.68 -4.60
C ASP A 11 -5.42 9.14 -6.04
N ASN A 12 -4.15 9.38 -6.37
CA ASN A 12 -3.67 9.87 -7.66
C ASN A 12 -4.24 11.24 -8.11
N THR A 13 -4.98 11.93 -7.24
CA THR A 13 -5.44 13.31 -7.42
C THR A 13 -4.89 14.23 -6.33
N LEU A 14 -5.07 13.89 -5.05
CA LEU A 14 -4.52 14.64 -3.92
C LEU A 14 -3.29 13.96 -3.31
N THR A 15 -3.24 12.63 -3.35
CA THR A 15 -2.12 11.81 -2.86
C THR A 15 -1.49 11.04 -4.00
N ASN A 16 -0.17 10.89 -3.97
CA ASN A 16 0.55 10.05 -4.93
C ASN A 16 0.56 8.61 -4.40
N ARG A 17 -0.28 7.74 -4.98
CA ARG A 17 -0.48 6.38 -4.45
C ARG A 17 0.79 5.55 -4.52
N ASP A 18 1.48 5.57 -5.65
CA ASP A 18 2.69 4.79 -5.89
C ASP A 18 3.81 5.20 -4.94
N LEU A 19 4.05 6.51 -4.77
CA LEU A 19 5.05 7.00 -3.82
C LEU A 19 4.67 6.69 -2.36
N SER A 20 3.37 6.68 -2.03
CA SER A 20 2.89 6.26 -0.72
C SER A 20 3.16 4.78 -0.47
N ILE A 21 2.96 3.92 -1.48
CA ILE A 21 3.30 2.50 -1.43
C ILE A 21 4.80 2.29 -1.26
N LEU A 22 5.64 2.99 -2.03
CA LEU A 22 7.09 2.89 -1.88
C LEU A 22 7.57 3.37 -0.51
N ARG A 23 6.92 4.40 0.07
CA ARG A 23 7.20 4.85 1.44
C ARG A 23 6.75 3.81 2.47
N TYR A 24 5.58 3.22 2.31
CA TYR A 24 5.10 2.13 3.16
C TYR A 24 6.01 0.89 3.07
N ALA A 25 6.46 0.51 1.88
CA ALA A 25 7.34 -0.63 1.68
C ALA A 25 8.67 -0.49 2.45
N LYS A 26 9.15 0.74 2.68
CA LYS A 26 10.30 1.01 3.56
C LYS A 26 9.98 0.70 5.02
N VAL A 27 8.81 1.13 5.50
CA VAL A 27 8.34 0.83 6.87
C VAL A 27 8.21 -0.68 7.04
N PHE A 28 7.52 -1.34 6.09
CA PHE A 28 7.36 -2.79 6.08
C PHE A 28 8.70 -3.53 6.12
N LEU A 29 9.67 -3.13 5.28
CA LEU A 29 10.99 -3.77 5.27
C LEU A 29 11.72 -3.56 6.60
N THR A 30 11.66 -2.36 7.19
CA THR A 30 12.23 -2.12 8.53
C THR A 30 11.63 -3.05 9.57
N ASP A 31 10.32 -3.19 9.59
CA ASP A 31 9.61 -3.93 10.64
C ASP A 31 9.73 -5.46 10.49
N PHE A 32 9.84 -5.96 9.25
CA PHE A 32 9.80 -7.41 8.97
C PHE A 32 11.08 -8.02 8.39
N SER A 33 12.11 -7.23 8.03
CA SER A 33 13.32 -7.74 7.38
C SER A 33 14.00 -8.88 8.14
N HIS A 34 13.97 -8.85 9.47
CA HIS A 34 14.57 -9.87 10.32
C HIS A 34 13.84 -11.23 10.28
N GLU A 35 12.62 -11.28 9.75
CA GLU A 35 11.81 -12.50 9.62
C GLU A 35 11.83 -13.08 8.20
N MET A 36 12.60 -12.49 7.28
CA MET A 36 12.66 -12.88 5.87
C MET A 36 14.09 -13.21 5.44
N LYS A 37 14.21 -14.01 4.38
CA LYS A 37 15.45 -14.05 3.60
C LYS A 37 15.67 -12.70 2.90
N LEU A 38 16.81 -12.54 2.25
CA LEU A 38 17.14 -11.32 1.51
C LEU A 38 16.02 -10.95 0.53
N VAL A 39 15.38 -9.81 0.78
CA VAL A 39 14.36 -9.20 -0.07
C VAL A 39 14.66 -7.71 -0.17
N THR A 40 14.44 -7.12 -1.34
CA THR A 40 14.67 -5.70 -1.56
C THR A 40 13.39 -4.90 -1.37
N LEU A 41 13.55 -3.59 -1.16
CA LEU A 41 12.43 -2.65 -1.17
C LEU A 41 11.62 -2.71 -2.47
N ASP A 42 12.30 -2.90 -3.60
CA ASP A 42 11.68 -2.96 -4.92
C ASP A 42 10.80 -4.20 -5.09
N ASP A 43 11.24 -5.36 -4.57
CA ASP A 43 10.46 -6.60 -4.57
C ASP A 43 9.13 -6.43 -3.81
N ILE A 44 9.19 -5.84 -2.61
CA ILE A 44 8.01 -5.57 -1.78
C ILE A 44 7.10 -4.56 -2.47
N GLY A 45 7.67 -3.45 -2.97
CA GLY A 45 6.92 -2.40 -3.66
C GLY A 45 6.16 -2.93 -4.87
N LYS A 46 6.80 -3.77 -5.69
CA LYS A 46 6.17 -4.39 -6.88
C LYS A 46 4.99 -5.29 -6.52
N LEU A 47 5.12 -6.11 -5.47
CA LEU A 47 4.01 -6.94 -5.01
C LEU A 47 2.82 -6.09 -4.57
N ILE A 48 3.07 -5.05 -3.78
CA ILE A 48 2.00 -4.18 -3.30
C ILE A 48 1.36 -3.40 -4.46
N LEU A 49 2.15 -2.81 -5.35
CA LEU A 49 1.63 -2.06 -6.50
C LEU A 49 0.73 -2.92 -7.40
N ARG A 50 1.10 -4.19 -7.60
CA ARG A 50 0.30 -5.16 -8.36
C ARG A 50 -1.08 -5.37 -7.75
N GLU A 51 -1.16 -5.59 -6.44
CA GLU A 51 -2.42 -5.85 -5.75
C GLU A 51 -3.25 -4.58 -5.48
N ASP A 52 -2.58 -3.45 -5.25
CA ASP A 52 -3.23 -2.16 -4.99
C ASP A 52 -3.88 -1.56 -6.24
N ASN A 53 -3.28 -1.79 -7.42
CA ASN A 53 -3.83 -1.41 -8.72
C ASN A 53 -4.37 0.04 -8.73
N GLY A 54 -3.54 0.97 -8.25
CA GLY A 54 -3.83 2.39 -8.22
C GLY A 54 -4.94 2.79 -7.23
N GLY A 55 -5.15 2.02 -6.17
CA GLY A 55 -6.22 2.23 -5.19
C GLY A 55 -7.54 1.53 -5.53
N TYR A 56 -7.57 0.65 -6.55
CA TYR A 56 -8.77 -0.05 -6.97
C TYR A 56 -8.56 -1.56 -7.02
N LEU A 57 -9.33 -2.31 -6.23
CA LEU A 57 -9.30 -3.77 -6.29
C LEU A 57 -9.64 -4.25 -7.71
N SER A 58 -8.82 -5.16 -8.25
CA SER A 58 -9.10 -5.76 -9.55
C SER A 58 -10.49 -6.42 -9.57
N PRO A 59 -11.31 -6.23 -10.62
CA PRO A 59 -12.59 -6.93 -10.77
C PRO A 59 -12.45 -8.46 -10.80
N GLU A 60 -11.27 -8.97 -11.14
CA GLU A 60 -10.95 -10.40 -11.18
C GLU A 60 -10.38 -10.90 -9.84
N SER A 61 -10.26 -10.02 -8.84
CA SER A 61 -9.74 -10.39 -7.54
C SER A 61 -10.67 -11.38 -6.84
N LYS A 62 -10.08 -12.42 -6.25
CA LYS A 62 -10.78 -13.37 -5.36
C LYS A 62 -11.00 -12.82 -3.95
N PHE A 63 -10.44 -11.65 -3.64
CA PHE A 63 -10.51 -11.02 -2.34
C PHE A 63 -11.60 -9.96 -2.29
N THR A 64 -11.97 -9.55 -1.08
CA THR A 64 -13.04 -8.55 -0.87
C THR A 64 -12.51 -7.13 -0.75
N SER A 65 -11.20 -6.95 -0.58
CA SER A 65 -10.57 -5.64 -0.43
C SER A 65 -9.08 -5.65 -0.81
N ILE A 66 -8.53 -4.48 -1.14
CA ILE A 66 -7.10 -4.30 -1.45
C ILE A 66 -6.23 -4.74 -0.27
N ARG A 67 -6.58 -4.34 0.95
CA ARG A 67 -5.82 -4.73 2.15
C ARG A 67 -5.73 -6.24 2.31
N GLU A 68 -6.80 -6.96 1.97
CA GLU A 68 -6.84 -8.42 2.01
C GLU A 68 -5.96 -9.01 0.91
N ALA A 69 -6.08 -8.50 -0.32
CA ALA A 69 -5.23 -8.92 -1.43
C ALA A 69 -3.73 -8.71 -1.13
N VAL A 70 -3.36 -7.50 -0.69
CA VAL A 70 -1.99 -7.16 -0.28
C VAL A 70 -1.52 -8.06 0.86
N GLY A 71 -2.28 -8.19 1.95
CA GLY A 71 -1.86 -8.99 3.11
C GLY A 71 -1.71 -10.47 2.79
N GLN A 72 -2.58 -11.03 1.96
CA GLN A 72 -2.51 -12.43 1.52
C GLN A 72 -1.33 -12.66 0.59
N THR A 73 -1.13 -11.79 -0.41
CA THR A 73 -0.01 -11.85 -1.34
C THR A 73 1.33 -11.71 -0.62
N LEU A 74 1.48 -10.73 0.28
CA LEU A 74 2.72 -10.56 1.04
C LEU A 74 3.02 -11.76 1.96
N ALA A 75 1.99 -12.39 2.53
CA ALA A 75 2.18 -13.59 3.36
C ALA A 75 2.60 -14.82 2.53
N HIS A 76 2.11 -14.93 1.29
CA HIS A 76 2.36 -16.06 0.41
C HIS A 76 3.67 -15.93 -0.40
N ASP A 77 3.90 -14.76 -1.00
CA ASP A 77 4.91 -14.56 -2.03
C ASP A 77 6.28 -14.13 -1.46
N LEU A 78 6.32 -13.55 -0.25
CA LEU A 78 7.59 -13.14 0.36
C LEU A 78 8.33 -14.34 0.98
N PRO A 79 9.68 -14.32 0.97
CA PRO A 79 10.49 -15.43 1.42
C PRO A 79 10.67 -15.43 2.95
N TRP A 80 9.57 -15.60 3.69
CA TRP A 80 9.58 -15.67 5.15
C TRP A 80 10.41 -16.85 5.67
N LEU A 81 11.08 -16.66 6.81
CA LEU A 81 11.82 -17.71 7.52
C LEU A 81 10.87 -18.75 8.15
N ALA A 82 9.63 -18.34 8.45
CA ALA A 82 8.55 -19.18 8.92
C ALA A 82 7.21 -18.70 8.31
N PRO A 83 6.17 -19.55 8.23
CA PRO A 83 4.88 -19.14 7.68
C PRO A 83 4.33 -17.87 8.34
N LYS A 84 3.97 -16.87 7.53
CA LYS A 84 3.40 -15.62 8.01
C LYS A 84 1.88 -15.67 7.97
N VAL A 85 1.24 -15.25 9.06
CA VAL A 85 -0.22 -15.15 9.15
C VAL A 85 -0.67 -13.89 8.39
N PRO A 86 -1.53 -14.01 7.35
CA PRO A 86 -1.97 -12.86 6.56
C PRO A 86 -2.58 -11.72 7.38
N GLN A 87 -3.35 -12.05 8.42
CA GLN A 87 -4.00 -11.06 9.28
C GLN A 87 -2.99 -10.08 9.91
N VAL A 88 -1.80 -10.54 10.29
CA VAL A 88 -0.74 -9.68 10.83
C VAL A 88 -0.33 -8.61 9.82
N LEU A 89 -0.25 -8.97 8.54
CA LEU A 89 0.14 -8.04 7.47
C LEU A 89 -1.02 -7.11 7.09
N ILE A 90 -2.26 -7.59 7.13
CA ILE A 90 -3.46 -6.78 6.94
C ILE A 90 -3.55 -5.70 8.02
N ASP A 91 -3.37 -6.07 9.28
CA ASP A 91 -3.41 -5.14 10.41
C ASP A 91 -2.25 -4.14 10.32
N HIS A 92 -1.05 -4.61 9.95
CA HIS A 92 0.10 -3.76 9.73
C HIS A 92 -0.14 -2.73 8.62
N TRP A 93 -0.73 -3.14 7.50
CA TRP A 93 -1.15 -2.24 6.42
C TRP A 93 -2.12 -1.18 6.93
N MET A 94 -3.20 -1.59 7.61
CA MET A 94 -4.23 -0.69 8.12
C MET A 94 -3.66 0.37 9.08
N ASN A 95 -2.69 -0.01 9.91
CA ASN A 95 -2.11 0.87 10.91
C ASN A 95 -1.01 1.80 10.36
N ASN A 96 -0.27 1.38 9.33
CA ASN A 96 0.93 2.09 8.88
C ASN A 96 0.84 2.69 7.47
N PHE A 97 -0.02 2.17 6.58
CA PHE A 97 -0.15 2.75 5.24
C PHE A 97 -0.67 4.20 5.25
N PRO A 98 -1.68 4.58 6.06
CA PRO A 98 -2.15 5.96 6.11
C PRO A 98 -1.06 6.97 6.50
N THR A 99 -0.11 6.57 7.36
CA THR A 99 1.01 7.43 7.80
C THR A 99 2.12 7.56 6.74
N ALA A 100 2.11 6.67 5.74
CA ALA A 100 3.02 6.69 4.60
C ALA A 100 2.51 7.54 3.42
N THR A 101 1.36 8.20 3.55
CA THR A 101 0.78 9.03 2.50
C THR A 101 1.74 10.10 2.01
N VAL A 102 1.90 10.20 0.69
CA VAL A 102 2.67 11.23 -0.02
C VAL A 102 1.69 12.10 -0.80
N GLN A 103 1.81 13.42 -0.70
CA GLN A 103 0.96 14.35 -1.43
C GLN A 103 1.34 14.40 -2.92
N MET A 104 0.34 14.61 -3.79
CA MET A 104 0.61 14.92 -5.20
C MET A 104 1.34 16.26 -5.32
N PRO A 105 2.29 16.40 -6.25
CA PRO A 105 2.87 17.71 -6.57
C PRO A 105 1.76 18.72 -6.91
N GLY A 106 1.73 19.86 -6.22
CA GLY A 106 0.70 20.89 -6.42
C GLY A 106 -0.57 20.69 -5.60
N ALA A 107 -0.75 19.56 -4.91
CA ALA A 107 -1.74 19.44 -3.84
C ALA A 107 -1.24 20.26 -2.64
N LEU A 108 -1.58 21.55 -2.63
CA LEU A 108 -1.17 22.49 -1.59
C LEU A 108 -1.73 22.08 -0.22
N GLY A 109 -0.92 21.41 0.59
CA GLY A 109 -1.05 21.46 2.04
C GLY A 109 -0.38 22.74 2.54
N LYS A 110 -1.15 23.73 2.96
CA LYS A 110 -0.60 24.73 3.89
C LYS A 110 -0.25 23.96 5.17
N VAL A 111 1.04 23.88 5.48
CA VAL A 111 1.51 23.55 6.84
C VAL A 111 1.20 24.72 7.75
#